data_AF-A0A358WD42-F1
#
_entry.id   AF-A0A358WD42-F1
#
_cell.length_a   1.000
_cell.length_b   1.000
_cell.length_c   1.000
_cell.angle_alpha   90.00
_cell.angle_beta   90.00
_cell.angle_gamma   90.00
#
_symmetry.space_group_name_H-M   'P 1'
#
loop_
_entity.id
_entity.type
_entity.pdbx_description
1 polymer ?
#
loop_
_entity_poly.entity_id
_entity_poly.type
_entity_poly.pdbx_seq_one_letter_code
_entity_poly.pdbx_strand_id
1 'polypeptide(L)'
;MFKRLGNSFKYAARGIRFCVSHEMNMRIHIVATMCVLYLSQFYNFTKEQFILLIITCVVVISAEMMNTAIEVVIDKVSPGYSALAKVGKDVAAGAVFVTAIAAVIIGITLFWDTEKFVLIFRFFTGDIWNLAMLAAFACLAFMFVAKGKKRNIKGKMNK
;
A
#
# COMPACT_ATOMS: atom_id res chain seq x y z
N MET A 1 6.19 27.49 17.89
CA MET A 1 6.82 26.55 16.94
C MET A 1 6.33 25.11 17.15
N PHE A 2 6.51 24.51 18.33
CA PHE A 2 6.11 23.12 18.62
C PHE A 2 4.62 22.79 18.39
N LYS A 3 3.69 23.71 18.72
CA LYS A 3 2.26 23.54 18.43
C LYS A 3 1.94 23.45 16.93
N ARG A 4 2.68 24.19 16.07
CA ARG A 4 2.50 24.13 14.60
C ARG A 4 3.02 22.82 14.04
N LEU A 5 4.19 22.37 14.50
CA LEU A 5 4.78 21.10 14.09
C LEU A 5 3.89 19.91 14.47
N GLY A 6 3.39 19.88 15.72
CA GLY A 6 2.47 18.85 16.17
C GLY A 6 1.16 18.80 15.37
N ASN A 7 0.66 19.95 14.91
CA ASN A 7 -0.53 19.99 14.04
C ASN A 7 -0.25 19.44 12.64
N SER A 8 0.93 19.68 12.05
CA SER A 8 1.30 19.11 10.74
C SER A 8 1.32 17.58 10.78
N PHE A 9 1.89 16.98 11.83
CA PHE A 9 1.85 15.52 12.00
C PHE A 9 0.42 14.98 12.13
N LYS A 10 -0.44 15.68 12.88
CA LYS A 10 -1.87 15.33 12.96
C LYS A 10 -2.54 15.38 11.58
N TYR A 11 -2.20 16.36 10.74
CA TYR A 11 -2.77 16.49 9.40
C TYR A 11 -2.30 15.36 8.47
N ALA A 12 -1.01 15.05 8.47
CA ALA A 12 -0.45 13.92 7.73
C ALA A 12 -1.09 12.59 8.16
N ALA A 13 -1.21 12.36 9.47
CA ALA A 13 -1.84 11.14 10.01
C ALA A 13 -3.32 11.02 9.59
N ARG A 14 -4.06 12.14 9.52
CA ARG A 14 -5.43 12.14 8.97
C ARG A 14 -5.46 11.78 7.48
N GLY A 15 -4.51 12.28 6.70
CA GLY A 15 -4.38 11.94 5.27
C GLY A 15 -4.12 10.45 5.05
N ILE A 16 -3.17 9.87 5.78
CA ILE A 16 -2.88 8.43 5.75
C ILE A 16 -4.13 7.63 6.13
N ARG A 17 -4.76 7.97 7.26
CA ARG A 17 -5.98 7.30 7.73
C ARG A 17 -7.12 7.38 6.71
N PHE A 18 -7.24 8.51 6.02
CA PHE A 18 -8.22 8.69 4.95
C PHE A 18 -7.99 7.69 3.81
N CYS A 19 -6.76 7.62 3.27
CA CYS A 19 -6.41 6.71 2.18
C CYS A 19 -6.65 5.26 2.58
N VAL A 20 -6.18 4.83 3.76
CA VAL A 20 -6.37 3.46 4.27
C VAL A 20 -7.86 3.09 4.38
N SER A 21 -8.70 4.02 4.81
CA SER A 21 -10.12 3.74 5.05
C SER A 21 -10.96 3.66 3.77
N HIS A 22 -10.55 4.35 2.70
CA HIS A 22 -11.37 4.52 1.50
C HIS A 22 -10.81 3.78 0.28
N GLU A 23 -9.49 3.66 0.16
CA GLU A 23 -8.85 3.09 -1.03
C GLU A 23 -8.44 1.64 -0.79
N MET A 24 -8.95 0.74 -1.63
CA MET A 24 -8.65 -0.70 -1.54
C MET A 24 -7.21 -0.99 -1.92
N ASN A 25 -6.70 -0.35 -2.96
CA ASN A 25 -5.32 -0.50 -3.42
C ASN A 25 -4.33 -0.07 -2.33
N MET A 26 -4.59 1.03 -1.61
CA MET A 26 -3.81 1.40 -0.42
C MET A 26 -3.72 0.28 0.62
N ARG A 27 -4.83 -0.42 0.92
CA ARG A 27 -4.81 -1.55 1.88
C ARG A 27 -4.04 -2.75 1.34
N ILE A 28 -4.17 -3.04 0.05
CA ILE A 28 -3.40 -4.10 -0.63
C ILE A 28 -1.90 -3.80 -0.53
N HIS A 29 -1.48 -2.57 -0.85
CA HIS A 29 -0.07 -2.16 -0.75
C HIS A 29 0.47 -2.24 0.68
N ILE A 30 -0.31 -1.85 1.69
CA ILE A 30 0.10 -2.02 3.10
C ILE A 30 0.30 -3.49 3.45
N VAL A 31 -0.63 -4.36 3.08
CA VAL A 31 -0.49 -5.82 3.32
C VAL A 31 0.73 -6.37 2.58
N ALA A 32 0.92 -6.01 1.32
CA ALA A 32 2.07 -6.42 0.54
C ALA A 32 3.39 -5.96 1.18
N THR A 33 3.46 -4.70 1.63
CA THR A 33 4.62 -4.17 2.36
C THR A 33 4.90 -4.95 3.64
N MET A 34 3.88 -5.27 4.44
CA MET A 34 4.06 -6.11 5.63
C MET A 34 4.60 -7.50 5.27
N CYS A 35 4.07 -8.13 4.21
CA CYS A 35 4.54 -9.43 3.75
C CYS A 35 6.00 -9.39 3.33
N VAL A 36 6.41 -8.44 2.47
CA VAL A 36 7.79 -8.39 1.97
C VAL A 36 8.80 -8.04 3.07
N LEU A 37 8.45 -7.17 4.03
CA LEU A 37 9.31 -6.86 5.17
C LEU A 37 9.42 -8.03 6.16
N TYR A 38 8.37 -8.84 6.30
CA TYR A 38 8.45 -10.07 7.08
C TYR A 38 9.30 -11.12 6.37
N LEU A 39 9.06 -11.35 5.07
CA LEU A 39 9.82 -12.29 4.26
C LEU A 39 11.30 -11.91 4.16
N SER A 40 11.65 -10.63 4.20
CA SER A 40 13.06 -10.20 4.14
C SER A 40 13.89 -10.72 5.32
N GLN A 41 13.27 -11.10 6.45
CA GLN A 41 13.96 -11.68 7.60
C GLN A 41 14.60 -13.05 7.29
N PHE A 42 14.11 -13.76 6.26
CA PHE A 42 14.67 -15.04 5.82
C PHE A 42 15.89 -14.87 4.91
N TYR A 43 16.12 -13.65 4.42
CA TYR A 43 17.19 -13.31 3.49
C TYR A 43 18.29 -12.53 4.19
N ASN A 44 19.54 -12.76 3.77
CA ASN A 44 20.69 -12.03 4.27
C ASN A 44 20.95 -10.80 3.40
N PHE A 45 19.99 -9.86 3.37
CA PHE A 45 20.13 -8.64 2.57
C PHE A 45 21.24 -7.74 3.11
N THR A 46 22.01 -7.13 2.20
CA THR A 46 22.90 -6.03 2.55
C THR A 46 22.08 -4.82 2.99
N LYS A 47 22.73 -3.86 3.66
CA LYS A 47 22.07 -2.62 4.12
C LYS A 47 21.44 -1.88 2.94
N GLU A 48 22.14 -1.84 1.81
CA GLU A 48 21.72 -1.16 0.60
C GLU A 48 20.48 -1.82 -0.02
N GLN A 49 20.44 -3.17 -0.06
CA GLN A 49 19.30 -3.93 -0.55
C GLN A 49 18.06 -3.72 0.33
N PHE A 50 18.24 -3.72 1.66
CA PHE A 50 17.14 -3.49 2.58
C PHE A 50 16.61 -2.05 2.52
N ILE A 51 17.50 -1.06 2.38
CA ILE A 51 17.11 0.34 2.14
C ILE A 51 16.32 0.46 0.82
N LEU A 52 16.78 -0.19 -0.25
CA LEU A 52 16.08 -0.18 -1.54
C LEU A 52 14.68 -0.79 -1.43
N LEU A 53 14.53 -1.89 -0.67
CA LEU A 53 13.22 -2.52 -0.40
C LEU A 53 12.27 -1.55 0.32
N ILE A 54 12.76 -0.85 1.36
CA ILE A 54 11.97 0.15 2.10
C ILE A 54 11.55 1.29 1.18
N ILE A 55 12.50 1.87 0.43
CA ILE A 55 12.23 2.97 -0.51
C ILE A 55 11.18 2.54 -1.52
N THR A 56 11.31 1.34 -2.08
CA THR A 56 10.37 0.77 -3.05
C THR A 56 8.95 0.72 -2.47
N CYS A 57 8.78 0.20 -1.25
CA CYS A 57 7.48 0.16 -0.59
C CYS A 57 6.91 1.56 -0.32
N VAL A 58 7.75 2.49 0.15
CA VAL A 58 7.35 3.86 0.46
C VAL A 58 6.93 4.62 -0.80
N VAL A 59 7.62 4.42 -1.92
CA VAL A 59 7.29 5.07 -3.21
C VAL A 59 5.92 4.62 -3.70
N VAL A 60 5.61 3.32 -3.66
CA VAL A 60 4.30 2.80 -4.09
C VAL A 60 3.17 3.36 -3.21
N ILE A 61 3.35 3.36 -1.89
CA ILE A 61 2.38 3.94 -0.95
C ILE A 61 2.20 5.44 -1.19
N SER A 62 3.29 6.16 -1.45
CA SER A 62 3.26 7.60 -1.72
C SER A 62 2.54 7.91 -3.03
N ALA A 63 2.77 7.12 -4.08
CA ALA A 63 2.09 7.24 -5.37
C ALA A 63 0.58 7.03 -5.22
N GLU A 64 0.16 6.02 -4.46
CA GLU A 64 -1.25 5.74 -4.17
C GLU A 64 -1.93 6.90 -3.41
N MET A 65 -1.23 7.49 -2.43
CA MET A 65 -1.71 8.69 -1.72
C MET A 65 -1.82 9.91 -2.65
N MET A 66 -0.86 10.08 -3.57
CA MET A 66 -0.92 11.14 -4.58
C MET A 66 -2.07 10.93 -5.57
N ASN A 67 -2.30 9.70 -6.03
CA ASN A 67 -3.44 9.35 -6.86
C ASN A 67 -4.76 9.75 -6.18
N THR A 68 -4.93 9.34 -4.92
CA THR A 68 -6.10 9.70 -4.12
C THR A 68 -6.30 11.22 -4.02
N ALA A 69 -5.21 11.96 -3.75
CA ALA A 69 -5.26 13.42 -3.65
C ALA A 69 -5.67 14.08 -4.98
N ILE A 70 -5.11 13.62 -6.11
CA ILE A 70 -5.46 14.10 -7.45
C ILE A 70 -6.93 13.82 -7.75
N GLU A 71 -7.41 12.60 -7.49
CA GLU A 71 -8.81 12.26 -7.68
C GLU A 71 -9.74 13.16 -6.85
N VAL A 72 -9.38 13.48 -5.60
CA VAL A 72 -10.20 14.36 -4.74
C VAL A 72 -10.31 15.75 -5.34
N VAL A 73 -9.20 16.27 -5.88
CA VAL A 73 -9.18 17.58 -6.54
C VAL A 73 -10.02 17.55 -7.81
N ILE A 74 -9.86 16.52 -8.66
CA ILE A 74 -10.62 16.36 -9.91
C ILE A 74 -12.13 16.23 -9.61
N ASP A 75 -12.52 15.42 -8.63
CA ASP A 75 -13.92 15.24 -8.21
C ASP A 75 -14.55 16.55 -7.75
N LYS A 76 -13.76 17.43 -7.12
CA LYS A 76 -14.21 18.73 -6.65
C LYS A 76 -14.39 19.73 -7.79
N VAL A 77 -13.46 19.79 -8.74
CA VAL A 77 -13.49 20.77 -9.84
C VAL A 77 -14.38 20.33 -11.01
N SER A 78 -14.62 19.02 -11.15
CA SER A 78 -15.44 18.44 -12.23
C SER A 78 -16.44 17.42 -11.65
N PRO A 79 -17.54 17.88 -11.02
CA PRO A 79 -18.54 17.01 -10.40
C PRO A 79 -19.40 16.21 -11.40
N GLY A 80 -19.35 16.58 -12.69
CA GLY A 80 -19.98 15.87 -13.80
C GLY A 80 -18.97 15.11 -14.66
N TYR A 81 -19.44 14.49 -15.75
CA TYR A 81 -18.53 13.84 -16.69
C TYR A 81 -17.70 14.88 -17.44
N SER A 82 -16.38 14.66 -17.51
CA SER A 82 -15.44 15.43 -18.32
C SER A 82 -14.38 14.50 -18.88
N ALA A 83 -14.15 14.57 -20.20
CA ALA A 83 -13.13 13.76 -20.87
C ALA A 83 -11.73 14.06 -20.30
N LEU A 84 -11.44 15.33 -20.00
CA LEU A 84 -10.16 15.73 -19.39
C LEU A 84 -10.04 15.22 -17.94
N ALA A 85 -11.13 15.26 -17.17
CA ALA A 85 -11.14 14.71 -15.80
C ALA A 85 -10.88 13.20 -15.81
N LYS A 86 -11.43 12.48 -16.79
CA LYS A 86 -11.16 11.06 -16.99
C LYS A 86 -9.67 10.82 -17.28
N VAL A 87 -9.10 11.52 -18.26
CA VAL A 87 -7.67 11.40 -18.61
C VAL A 87 -6.77 11.70 -17.41
N GLY A 88 -7.06 12.74 -16.63
CA GLY A 88 -6.28 13.08 -15.44
C GLY A 88 -6.29 11.96 -14.38
N LYS A 89 -7.45 11.33 -14.14
CA LYS A 89 -7.57 10.18 -13.24
C LYS A 89 -6.84 8.95 -13.80
N ASP A 90 -6.97 8.68 -15.09
CA ASP A 90 -6.33 7.55 -15.76
C ASP A 90 -4.79 7.68 -15.68
N VAL A 91 -4.24 8.88 -15.86
CA VAL A 91 -2.79 9.15 -15.71
C VAL A 91 -2.34 8.98 -14.26
N ALA A 92 -3.11 9.46 -13.29
CA ALA A 92 -2.78 9.31 -11.87
C ALA A 92 -2.76 7.83 -11.45
N ALA A 93 -3.75 7.04 -11.90
CA ALA A 93 -3.76 5.59 -11.70
C ALA A 93 -2.61 4.90 -12.44
N GLY A 94 -2.28 5.35 -13.65
CA GLY A 94 -1.12 4.89 -14.42
C GLY A 94 0.21 5.10 -13.70
N ALA A 95 0.38 6.22 -12.99
CA ALA A 95 1.58 6.47 -12.18
C ALA A 95 1.74 5.43 -11.06
N VAL A 96 0.65 5.09 -10.34
CA VAL A 96 0.66 4.02 -9.34
C VAL A 96 1.06 2.70 -9.99
N PHE A 97 0.44 2.36 -11.13
CA PHE A 97 0.72 1.13 -11.85
C PHE A 97 2.19 0.98 -12.24
N VAL A 98 2.83 2.03 -12.75
CA VAL A 98 4.26 2.03 -13.08
C VAL A 98 5.11 1.78 -11.83
N THR A 99 4.80 2.44 -10.71
CA THR A 99 5.54 2.20 -9.45
C THR A 99 5.34 0.78 -8.93
N ALA A 100 4.15 0.20 -9.09
CA ALA A 100 3.86 -1.17 -8.70
C ALA A 100 4.63 -2.19 -9.56
N ILE A 101 4.74 -1.97 -10.88
CA ILE A 101 5.58 -2.80 -11.75
C ILE A 101 7.04 -2.75 -11.31
N ALA A 102 7.58 -1.55 -11.08
CA ALA A 102 8.95 -1.39 -10.60
C ALA A 102 9.16 -2.14 -9.27
N ALA A 103 8.20 -2.04 -8.34
CA ALA A 103 8.26 -2.77 -7.08
C ALA A 103 8.25 -4.29 -7.24
N VAL A 104 7.48 -4.82 -8.19
CA VAL A 104 7.48 -6.26 -8.51
C VAL A 104 8.83 -6.69 -9.08
N ILE A 105 9.42 -5.93 -10.01
CA ILE A 105 10.73 -6.24 -10.59
C ILE A 105 11.83 -6.23 -9.53
N ILE A 106 11.84 -5.21 -8.66
CA ILE A 106 12.80 -5.12 -7.54
C ILE A 106 12.57 -6.29 -6.56
N GLY A 107 11.30 -6.59 -6.24
CA GLY A 107 10.95 -7.72 -5.38
C GLY A 107 11.43 -9.05 -5.94
N ILE A 108 11.19 -9.34 -7.22
CA ILE A 108 11.71 -10.55 -7.87
C ILE A 108 13.24 -10.58 -7.77
N THR A 109 13.92 -9.49 -8.14
CA THR A 109 15.39 -9.42 -8.11
C THR A 109 15.97 -9.68 -6.71
N LEU A 110 15.34 -9.14 -5.66
CA LEU A 110 15.83 -9.31 -4.29
C LEU A 110 15.49 -10.70 -3.71
N PHE A 111 14.31 -11.23 -4.01
CA PHE A 111 13.81 -12.46 -3.38
C PHE A 111 14.09 -13.74 -4.18
N TRP A 112 14.72 -13.67 -5.35
CA TRP A 112 14.99 -14.83 -6.20
C TRP A 112 16.09 -15.75 -5.65
N ASP A 113 15.72 -16.61 -4.70
CA ASP A 113 16.60 -17.62 -4.10
C ASP A 113 15.81 -18.90 -3.81
N THR A 114 16.15 -19.97 -4.52
CA THR A 114 15.47 -21.28 -4.43
C THR A 114 15.66 -21.96 -3.08
N GLU A 115 16.82 -21.80 -2.44
CA GLU A 115 17.08 -22.38 -1.11
C GLU A 115 16.21 -21.69 -0.06
N LYS A 116 16.10 -20.37 -0.14
CA LYS A 116 15.24 -19.58 0.74
C LYS A 116 13.76 -19.88 0.55
N PHE A 117 13.31 -20.11 -0.69
CA PHE A 117 11.94 -20.55 -0.94
C PHE A 117 11.62 -21.86 -0.24
N VAL A 118 12.51 -22.85 -0.30
CA VAL A 118 12.34 -24.14 0.40
C VAL A 118 12.34 -23.93 1.92
N LEU A 119 13.23 -23.08 2.44
CA LEU A 119 13.29 -22.75 3.87
C LEU A 119 11.97 -22.12 4.36
N ILE A 120 11.46 -21.12 3.65
CA ILE A 120 10.21 -20.44 3.99
C ILE A 120 9.04 -21.40 3.94
N PHE A 121 8.96 -22.23 2.89
CA PHE A 121 7.92 -23.25 2.77
C PHE A 121 7.95 -24.20 3.96
N ARG A 122 9.11 -24.78 4.28
CA ARG A 122 9.29 -25.68 5.43
C ARG A 122 9.00 -24.99 6.76
N PHE A 123 9.35 -23.72 6.92
CA PHE A 123 9.05 -22.95 8.13
C PHE A 123 7.54 -22.88 8.38
N PHE A 124 6.76 -22.57 7.34
CA PHE A 124 5.30 -22.45 7.47
C PHE A 124 4.56 -23.79 7.54
N THR A 125 5.05 -24.83 6.85
CA THR A 125 4.38 -26.15 6.82
C THR A 125 4.90 -27.13 7.86
N GLY A 126 6.06 -26.86 8.48
CA GLY A 126 6.73 -27.77 9.39
C GLY A 126 6.17 -27.78 10.81
N ASP A 127 5.45 -26.73 11.21
CA ASP A 127 4.79 -26.61 12.52
C ASP A 127 3.35 -26.15 12.34
N ILE A 128 2.41 -26.83 13.01
CA ILE A 128 0.99 -26.49 13.00
C ILE A 128 0.74 -25.06 13.49
N TRP A 129 1.55 -24.54 14.40
CA TRP A 129 1.42 -23.17 14.91
C TRP A 129 1.82 -22.14 13.88
N ASN A 130 2.88 -22.39 13.09
CA ASN A 130 3.28 -21.51 12.00
C ASN A 130 2.22 -21.49 10.89
N LEU A 131 1.65 -22.65 10.58
CA LEU A 131 0.56 -22.77 9.62
C LEU A 131 -0.71 -22.04 10.11
N ALA A 132 -1.07 -22.21 11.38
CA ALA A 132 -2.20 -21.52 12.00
C ALA A 132 -1.99 -20.00 12.01
N MET A 133 -0.78 -19.53 12.31
CA MET A 133 -0.41 -18.11 12.25
C MET A 133 -0.53 -17.56 10.83
N LEU A 134 -0.06 -18.30 9.82
CA LEU A 134 -0.19 -17.90 8.42
C LEU A 134 -1.67 -17.80 7.99
N ALA A 135 -2.49 -18.78 8.37
CA ALA A 135 -3.93 -18.78 8.08
C ALA A 135 -4.64 -17.61 8.78
N ALA A 136 -4.31 -17.35 10.05
CA ALA A 136 -4.83 -16.21 10.80
C ALA A 136 -4.43 -14.88 10.16
N PHE A 137 -3.16 -14.72 9.77
CA PHE A 137 -2.68 -13.54 9.06
C PHE A 137 -3.42 -13.33 7.73
N ALA A 138 -3.58 -14.39 6.93
CA ALA A 138 -4.31 -14.32 5.67
C ALA A 138 -5.77 -13.91 5.87
N CYS A 139 -6.44 -14.45 6.90
CA CYS A 139 -7.80 -14.06 7.26
C CYS A 139 -7.89 -12.60 7.70
N LEU A 140 -6.99 -12.14 8.57
CA LEU A 140 -6.92 -10.75 9.02
C LEU A 140 -6.62 -9.79 7.87
N ALA A 141 -5.68 -10.14 6.99
CA ALA A 141 -5.33 -9.36 5.80
C ALA A 141 -6.52 -9.26 4.85
N PHE A 142 -7.21 -10.37 4.58
CA PHE A 142 -8.43 -10.38 3.78
C PHE A 142 -9.52 -9.49 4.37
N MET A 143 -9.81 -9.65 5.67
CA MET A 143 -10.78 -8.80 6.38
C MET A 143 -10.39 -7.32 6.32
N PHE A 144 -9.11 -7.00 6.50
CA PHE A 144 -8.60 -5.63 6.41
C PHE A 144 -8.81 -5.05 5.01
N VAL A 145 -8.42 -5.76 3.96
CA VAL A 145 -8.59 -5.33 2.57
C VAL A 145 -10.08 -5.17 2.23
N ALA A 146 -10.94 -6.10 2.66
CA ALA A 146 -12.38 -6.09 2.40
C ALA A 146 -13.16 -4.99 3.15
N LYS A 147 -12.68 -4.51 4.31
CA LYS A 147 -13.39 -3.53 5.17
C LYS A 147 -13.45 -2.10 4.62
N GLY A 148 -13.04 -1.86 3.38
CA GLY A 148 -13.02 -0.54 2.76
C GLY A 148 -14.39 0.13 2.73
N LYS A 149 -14.44 1.41 3.10
CA LYS A 149 -15.63 2.23 2.87
C LYS A 149 -15.58 2.77 1.45
N LYS A 150 -16.63 2.56 0.65
CA LYS A 150 -16.77 3.27 -0.62
C LYS A 150 -16.69 4.77 -0.37
N ARG A 151 -15.97 5.45 -1.26
CA ARG A 151 -15.76 6.89 -1.27
C ARG A 151 -17.09 7.62 -1.52
N ASN A 152 -17.89 7.78 -0.47
CA ASN A 152 -19.18 8.46 -0.55
C ASN A 152 -19.01 9.94 -0.20
N ILE A 153 -18.27 10.67 -1.04
CA ILE A 153 -17.99 12.11 -0.87
C ILE A 153 -19.29 12.92 -1.04
N LYS A 154 -20.22 12.46 -1.90
CA LYS A 154 -21.49 13.16 -2.19
C LYS A 154 -22.43 13.26 -0.98
N GLY A 155 -22.38 12.34 -0.02
CA GLY A 155 -23.30 12.35 1.14
C GLY A 155 -22.89 13.26 2.30
N LYS A 156 -21.68 13.82 2.31
CA LYS A 156 -21.15 14.60 3.44
C LYS A 156 -20.94 16.09 3.18
N MET A 157 -21.07 16.56 1.93
CA MET A 157 -21.03 18.00 1.63
C MET A 157 -22.41 18.68 1.68
N ASN A 158 -23.48 17.92 1.98
CA ASN A 158 -24.83 18.44 2.21
C ASN A 158 -25.19 18.53 3.71
N LYS A 159 -24.19 18.66 4.59
CA LYS A 159 -24.38 18.99 6.01
C LYS A 159 -23.43 20.09 6.43
#